data_AF-A0A3D3PB66-F1
#
_entry.id   AF-A0A3D3PB66-F1
#
_cell.length_a   1.000
_cell.length_b   1.000
_cell.length_c   1.000
_cell.angle_alpha   90.00
_cell.angle_beta   90.00
_cell.angle_gamma   90.00
#
_symmetry.space_group_name_H-M   'P 1'
#
loop_
_entity.id
_entity.type
_entity.pdbx_description
1 polymer ?
#
loop_
_entity_poly.entity_id
_entity_poly.type
_entity_poly.pdbx_seq_one_letter_code
_entity_poly.pdbx_strand_id
1 'polypeptide(L)'
;MVFLIQKSQNKDSKAIHLKLNELIAAQEGASNRMVDIEDLTEEELDQLHKFYAKLYQLAKKENTLTLSHSIDAAEEINMTKQEKISKIRKKAIVKDAK
;
A
#
# COMPACT_ATOMS: atom_id res chain seq x y z
N MET A 1 9.35 -13.09 42.14
CA MET A 1 8.59 -13.76 41.06
C MET A 1 8.35 -12.86 39.84
N VAL A 2 8.10 -11.56 40.01
CA VAL A 2 7.89 -10.58 38.91
C VAL A 2 9.02 -10.53 37.86
N PHE A 3 10.28 -10.73 38.26
CA PHE A 3 11.43 -10.69 37.35
C PHE A 3 11.43 -11.82 36.29
N LEU A 4 10.96 -13.02 36.66
CA LEU A 4 10.82 -14.14 35.72
C LEU A 4 9.67 -13.90 34.74
N ILE A 5 8.59 -13.28 35.23
CA ILE A 5 7.41 -12.92 34.43
C ILE A 5 7.78 -11.84 33.41
N GLN A 6 8.47 -10.78 33.82
CA GLN A 6 8.99 -9.74 32.93
C GLN A 6 9.95 -10.30 31.89
N LYS A 7 10.82 -11.24 32.27
CA LYS A 7 11.73 -11.91 31.32
C LYS A 7 10.97 -12.73 30.26
N SER A 8 9.91 -13.45 30.65
CA SER A 8 9.07 -14.17 29.70
C SER A 8 8.33 -13.20 28.78
N GLN A 9 7.71 -12.15 29.34
CA GLN A 9 6.99 -11.15 28.57
C GLN A 9 7.88 -10.43 27.56
N ASN A 10 9.11 -10.06 27.95
CA ASN A 10 10.06 -9.42 27.04
C ASN A 10 10.47 -10.36 25.88
N LYS A 11 10.61 -11.66 26.16
CA LYS A 11 10.91 -12.66 25.12
C LYS A 11 9.73 -12.84 24.17
N ASP A 12 8.51 -12.85 24.69
CA ASP A 12 7.30 -13.03 23.91
C ASP A 12 7.04 -11.80 23.02
N SER A 13 7.20 -10.59 23.53
CA SER A 13 7.13 -9.36 22.73
C SER A 13 8.14 -9.40 21.58
N LYS A 14 9.41 -9.71 21.87
CA LYS A 14 10.46 -9.80 20.84
C LYS A 14 10.14 -10.85 19.77
N ALA A 15 9.53 -11.97 20.14
CA ALA A 15 9.10 -12.99 19.18
C ALA A 15 7.94 -12.53 18.29
N ILE A 16 7.03 -11.69 18.80
CA ILE A 16 5.95 -11.08 18.02
C ILE A 16 6.55 -10.10 17.00
N HIS A 17 7.42 -9.21 17.44
CA HIS A 17 8.07 -8.21 16.58
C HIS A 17 8.85 -8.88 15.42
N LEU A 18 9.58 -9.96 15.70
CA LEU A 18 10.30 -10.71 14.67
C LEU A 18 9.37 -11.34 13.61
N LYS A 19 8.22 -11.88 14.03
CA LYS A 19 7.23 -12.44 13.11
C LYS A 19 6.59 -11.36 12.24
N LEU A 20 6.32 -10.17 12.81
CA LEU A 20 5.78 -9.04 12.07
C LEU A 20 6.80 -8.49 11.06
N ASN A 21 8.07 -8.41 11.46
CA ASN A 21 9.18 -8.04 10.58
C ASN A 21 9.26 -8.96 9.35
N GLU A 22 9.14 -10.28 9.54
CA GLU A 22 9.11 -11.24 8.43
C GLU A 22 7.90 -11.02 7.49
N LEU A 23 6.71 -10.76 8.04
CA LEU A 23 5.51 -10.47 7.23
C LEU A 23 5.63 -9.16 6.45
N ILE A 24 6.22 -8.12 7.05
CA ILE A 24 6.47 -6.83 6.39
C ILE A 24 7.51 -7.02 5.29
N ALA A 25 8.61 -7.73 5.56
CA ALA A 25 9.65 -8.02 4.57
C ALA A 25 9.15 -8.87 3.40
N ALA A 26 8.19 -9.77 3.64
CA ALA A 26 7.57 -10.59 2.60
C ALA A 26 6.65 -9.79 1.66
N GLN A 27 6.22 -8.58 2.04
CA GLN A 27 5.38 -7.74 1.20
C GLN A 27 6.22 -6.95 0.19
N GLU A 28 6.03 -7.24 -1.10
CA GLU A 28 6.74 -6.59 -2.20
C GLU A 28 6.49 -5.07 -2.19
N GLY A 29 7.55 -4.29 -1.94
CA GLY A 29 7.49 -2.83 -1.85
C GLY A 29 7.37 -2.26 -0.43
N ALA A 30 7.34 -3.10 0.61
CA ALA A 30 7.51 -2.61 1.97
C ALA A 30 8.91 -2.02 2.16
N SER A 31 8.99 -0.86 2.81
CA SER A 31 10.30 -0.26 3.09
C SER A 31 11.01 -1.08 4.16
N ASN A 32 12.24 -1.52 3.87
CA ASN A 32 13.13 -2.19 4.86
C ASN A 32 13.31 -1.37 6.14
N ARG A 33 13.00 -0.06 6.12
CA ARG A 33 13.03 0.84 7.27
C ARG A 33 11.88 0.62 8.26
N MET A 34 10.86 -0.13 7.86
CA MET A 34 9.73 -0.55 8.70
C MET A 34 10.04 -1.87 9.43
N VAL A 35 10.89 -2.69 8.81
CA VAL A 35 11.48 -3.88 9.44
C VAL A 35 12.52 -3.33 10.40
N ASP A 36 12.28 -3.46 11.71
CA ASP A 36 13.13 -2.90 12.79
C ASP A 36 12.89 -1.44 13.18
N ILE A 37 11.62 -1.02 13.20
CA ILE A 37 11.22 0.32 13.68
C ILE A 37 11.56 0.56 15.17
N GLU A 38 11.77 -0.49 15.96
CA GLU A 38 12.08 -0.42 17.39
C GLU A 38 13.48 0.13 17.70
N ASP A 39 14.41 -0.03 16.76
CA ASP A 39 15.81 0.40 16.91
C ASP A 39 16.07 1.81 16.33
N LEU A 40 15.05 2.46 15.74
CA LEU A 40 15.17 3.81 15.20
C LEU A 40 15.28 4.86 16.30
N THR A 41 16.05 5.92 16.04
CA THR A 41 16.06 7.08 16.94
C THR A 41 14.77 7.88 16.84
N GLU A 42 14.48 8.69 17.86
CA GLU A 42 13.32 9.60 17.87
C GLU A 42 13.28 10.47 16.60
N GLU A 43 14.44 10.98 16.17
CA GLU A 43 14.57 11.83 14.99
C GLU A 43 14.25 11.08 13.68
N GLU A 44 14.67 9.82 13.59
CA GLU A 44 14.38 8.96 12.45
C GLU A 44 12.89 8.57 12.40
N LEU A 45 12.29 8.30 13.56
CA LEU A 45 10.87 8.04 13.69
C LEU A 45 10.04 9.25 13.25
N ASP A 46 10.49 10.45 13.64
CA ASP A 46 9.86 11.72 13.29
C ASP A 46 9.93 12.00 11.78
N GLN A 47 11.06 11.66 11.15
CA GLN A 47 11.23 11.70 9.69
C GLN A 47 10.32 10.70 8.98
N LEU A 48 10.21 9.48 9.50
CA LEU A 48 9.36 8.43 8.95
C LEU A 48 7.88 8.84 9.02
N HIS A 49 7.46 9.40 10.15
CA HIS A 49 6.13 9.94 10.34
C HIS A 49 5.82 11.06 9.33
N LYS A 50 6.74 12.01 9.13
CA LYS A 50 6.60 13.08 8.12
C LYS A 50 6.50 12.53 6.70
N PHE A 51 7.28 11.50 6.38
CA PHE A 51 7.23 10.84 5.07
C PHE A 51 5.86 10.22 4.79
N TYR A 52 5.34 9.42 5.72
CA TYR A 52 4.02 8.79 5.56
C TYR A 52 2.87 9.78 5.63
N ALA A 53 2.98 10.83 6.47
CA ALA A 53 2.00 11.92 6.48
C ALA A 53 1.93 12.60 5.11
N LYS A 54 3.08 12.83 4.46
CA LYS A 54 3.13 13.38 3.10
C LYS A 54 2.57 12.40 2.06
N LEU A 55 2.90 11.12 2.16
CA LEU A 55 2.34 10.07 1.30
C LEU A 55 0.80 10.03 1.40
N TYR A 56 0.26 10.10 2.62
CA TYR A 56 -1.18 10.16 2.87
C TYR A 56 -1.81 11.41 2.24
N GLN A 57 -1.20 12.59 2.39
CA GLN A 57 -1.71 13.81 1.76
C GLN A 57 -1.70 13.73 0.23
N LEU A 58 -0.67 13.10 -0.35
CA LEU A 58 -0.60 12.85 -1.78
C LEU A 58 -1.70 11.89 -2.24
N ALA A 59 -1.88 10.76 -1.55
CA ALA A 59 -2.96 9.80 -1.84
C ALA A 59 -4.36 10.40 -1.68
N LYS A 60 -4.55 11.26 -0.67
CA LYS A 60 -5.79 12.02 -0.45
C LYS A 60 -6.05 13.02 -1.59
N LYS A 61 -5.01 13.70 -2.06
CA LYS A 61 -5.09 14.66 -3.17
C LYS A 61 -5.34 13.97 -4.52
N GLU A 62 -4.86 12.74 -4.70
CA GLU A 62 -5.12 11.93 -5.89
C GLU A 62 -6.53 11.30 -5.92
N ASN A 63 -7.32 11.40 -4.84
CA ASN A 63 -8.70 10.89 -4.79
C ASN A 63 -8.83 9.38 -5.13
N THR A 64 -7.71 8.64 -5.11
CA THR A 64 -7.66 7.22 -5.46
C THR A 64 -8.21 6.32 -4.35
N LEU A 65 -8.34 6.86 -3.13
CA LEU A 65 -8.91 6.13 -1.99
C LEU A 65 -10.44 6.07 -2.01
N THR A 66 -11.10 6.93 -2.80
CA THR A 66 -12.58 7.11 -2.79
C THR A 66 -13.27 6.72 -4.09
N LEU A 67 -12.54 6.22 -5.09
CA LEU A 67 -13.11 5.83 -6.39
C LEU A 67 -13.43 4.34 -6.54
N SER A 68 -13.01 3.47 -5.62
CA SER A 68 -13.15 2.01 -5.80
C SER A 68 -14.38 1.38 -5.13
N HIS A 69 -15.29 2.14 -4.53
CA HIS A 69 -16.39 1.54 -3.74
C HIS A 69 -17.82 2.03 -4.04
N SER A 70 -18.05 2.85 -5.07
CA SER A 70 -19.41 3.00 -5.63
C SER A 70 -19.55 2.14 -6.87
N ILE A 71 -20.57 1.28 -6.91
CA ILE A 71 -20.96 0.47 -8.08
C ILE A 71 -21.05 1.35 -9.35
N ASP A 72 -21.51 2.58 -9.20
CA ASP A 72 -21.61 3.58 -10.28
C ASP A 72 -20.25 3.93 -10.92
N ALA A 73 -19.16 3.97 -10.14
CA ALA A 73 -17.83 4.27 -10.66
C ALA A 73 -17.22 3.09 -11.46
N ALA A 74 -17.61 1.86 -11.12
CA ALA A 74 -17.18 0.67 -11.87
C ALA A 74 -17.86 0.58 -13.25
N GLU A 75 -19.10 1.07 -13.38
CA GLU A 75 -19.83 1.11 -14.64
C GLU A 75 -19.24 2.15 -15.62
N GLU A 76 -18.92 3.35 -15.15
CA GLU A 76 -18.31 4.40 -15.99
C GLU A 76 -16.93 3.99 -16.55
N ILE A 77 -16.11 3.34 -15.74
CA ILE A 77 -14.81 2.83 -16.17
C ILE A 77 -14.97 1.74 -17.23
N ASN A 78 -15.95 0.84 -17.06
CA ASN A 78 -16.26 -0.19 -18.05
C ASN A 78 -16.81 0.39 -19.35
N MET A 79 -17.71 1.38 -19.29
CA MET A 79 -18.22 2.06 -20.48
C MET A 79 -17.09 2.74 -21.25
N THR A 80 -16.20 3.46 -20.55
CA THR A 80 -15.06 4.15 -21.16
C THR A 80 -14.08 3.16 -21.82
N LYS A 81 -13.88 1.99 -21.21
CA LYS A 81 -13.04 0.92 -21.77
C LYS A 81 -13.69 0.28 -23.00
N GLN A 82 -15.00 0.04 -22.99
CA GLN A 82 -15.74 -0.49 -24.13
C GLN A 82 -15.76 0.48 -25.33
N GLU A 83 -15.88 1.78 -25.10
CA GLU A 83 -15.79 2.79 -26.16
C GLU A 83 -14.41 2.85 -26.81
N LYS A 84 -13.33 2.75 -26.02
CA LYS A 84 -11.97 2.72 -26.55
C LYS A 84 -11.75 1.47 -27.40
N ILE A 85 -12.23 0.31 -26.94
CA ILE A 85 -12.11 -0.96 -27.68
C ILE A 85 -12.90 -0.91 -28.99
N SER A 86 -14.11 -0.31 -29.00
CA SER A 86 -14.91 -0.20 -30.22
C SER A 86 -14.29 0.78 -31.24
N LYS A 87 -13.68 1.88 -30.78
CA LYS A 87 -12.92 2.82 -31.63
C LYS A 87 -11.68 2.17 -32.24
N ILE A 88 -10.95 1.37 -31.47
CA ILE A 88 -9.77 0.61 -31.95
C ILE A 88 -10.19 -0.41 -33.01
N ARG A 89 -11.26 -1.18 -32.76
CA ARG A 89 -11.79 -2.15 -33.72
C ARG A 89 -12.24 -1.49 -35.03
N LYS A 90 -12.95 -0.36 -34.96
CA LYS A 90 -13.33 0.41 -36.16
C LYS A 90 -12.12 0.92 -36.93
N LYS A 91 -11.07 1.38 -36.23
CA LYS A 91 -9.83 1.85 -36.88
C LYS A 91 -9.04 0.73 -37.55
N ALA A 92 -9.05 -0.48 -36.99
CA ALA A 92 -8.44 -1.66 -37.60
C ALA A 92 -9.16 -2.06 -38.90
N ILE A 93 -10.51 -2.15 -38.86
CA ILE A 93 -11.33 -2.51 -40.02
C ILE A 93 -11.16 -1.51 -41.19
N VAL A 94 -11.02 -0.22 -40.90
CA VAL A 94 -10.82 0.82 -41.93
C VAL A 94 -9.40 0.77 -42.53
N LYS A 95 -8.41 0.22 -41.80
CA LYS A 95 -7.03 0.12 -42.28
C LYS A 95 -6.80 -1.12 -43.16
N ASP A 96 -7.55 -2.19 -42.93
CA ASP A 96 -7.49 -3.42 -43.74
C ASP A 96 -8.32 -3.32 -45.04
N ALA A 97 -9.14 -2.27 -45.19
CA ALA A 97 -9.96 -2.01 -46.38
C ALA A 97 -9.33 -1.02 -47.39
N LYS A 98 -8.04 -0.68 -47.22
CA LYS A 98 -7.29 0.23 -48.09
C LYS A 98 -5.97 -0.39 -48.51
#